data_AF-A0A941EQX7-F1
#
_entry.id   AF-A0A941EQX7-F1
#
_cell.length_a   1.000
_cell.length_b   1.000
_cell.length_c   1.000
_cell.angle_alpha   90.00
_cell.angle_beta   90.00
_cell.angle_gamma   90.00
#
_symmetry.space_group_name_H-M   'P 1'
#
loop_
_entity.id
_entity.type
_entity.pdbx_description
1 polymer ?
#
loop_
_entity_poly.entity_id
_entity_poly.type
_entity_poly.pdbx_seq_one_letter_code
_entity_poly.pdbx_strand_id
1 'polypeptide(L)'
;MTSRPGIRPSRFGLIARLAVTVVVAAGAMTGAVLVHSTPAVAAGHSTEATPDPSVLAQGEASRLLAIFVPPPGADRLSGAPSGLPPSAVPADAAMPYQVASTAWWRTTQTSAADAISWVGEHPEQGLTAVAPGAQAGSGVASSITFSGTSTDPTINGITLTVTAYPAVGGATVLSVAADVAYRPARPSTEALPPATQLIVVPTFGLNSKQSAPEVTVTDVAEIGRIEAVINGLSKAETGGISCPMDNGAGMALVFEGAQNATLADVVVSATGCGNVQVSISGYTEPTLAGGRQAAALIQRILGTNWDLSQVPTS
;
A
#
# COMPACT_ATOMS: atom_id res chain seq x y z
N MET A 1 22.15 53.88 28.82
CA MET A 1 21.78 53.17 27.57
C MET A 1 22.52 51.83 27.57
N THR A 2 21.88 50.77 28.03
CA THR A 2 22.45 49.42 28.11
C THR A 2 21.45 48.48 27.44
N SER A 3 21.78 48.04 26.23
CA SER A 3 20.95 47.15 25.42
C SER A 3 21.18 45.70 25.85
N ARG A 4 20.12 44.98 26.22
CA ARG A 4 20.16 43.55 26.53
C ARG A 4 19.98 42.73 25.23
N PRO A 5 20.75 41.65 25.02
CA PRO A 5 20.54 40.76 23.89
C PRO A 5 19.31 39.87 24.12
N GLY A 6 18.41 39.84 23.14
CA GLY A 6 17.25 38.96 23.13
C GLY A 6 17.65 37.53 22.82
N ILE A 7 17.36 36.62 23.75
CA ILE A 7 17.47 35.17 23.58
C ILE A 7 16.32 34.72 22.68
N ARG A 8 16.64 34.18 21.49
CA ARG A 8 15.65 33.53 20.62
C ARG A 8 15.34 32.12 21.18
N PRO A 9 14.06 31.72 21.29
CA PRO A 9 13.70 30.38 21.74
C PRO A 9 14.13 29.32 20.71
N SER A 10 14.77 28.26 21.20
CA SER A 10 15.29 27.13 20.41
C SER A 10 14.16 26.25 19.86
N ARG A 11 14.27 25.85 18.59
CA ARG A 11 13.34 24.99 17.83
C ARG A 11 13.29 23.50 18.26
N PHE A 12 13.76 23.15 19.46
CA PHE A 12 13.77 21.77 19.99
C PHE A 12 12.40 21.27 20.51
N GLY A 13 11.31 22.01 20.30
CA GLY A 13 9.99 21.70 20.85
C GLY A 13 9.04 20.88 19.96
N LEU A 14 9.52 20.32 18.84
CA LEU A 14 8.64 19.76 17.79
C LEU A 14 8.10 18.35 18.08
N ILE A 15 8.48 17.71 19.20
CA ILE A 15 7.93 16.40 19.61
C ILE A 15 6.68 16.52 20.51
N ALA A 16 6.27 17.73 20.94
CA ALA A 16 5.24 17.89 21.98
C ALA A 16 4.11 18.86 21.61
N ARG A 17 3.44 18.68 20.46
CA ARG A 17 2.19 19.39 20.15
C ARG A 17 1.13 18.46 19.56
N LEU A 18 0.59 17.62 20.45
CA LEU A 18 -0.72 16.98 20.30
C LEU A 18 -1.77 17.88 20.98
N ALA A 19 -2.90 18.08 20.29
CA ALA A 19 -4.12 18.79 20.69
C ALA A 19 -4.09 20.34 20.69
N VAL A 20 -4.93 20.93 19.85
CA VAL A 20 -6.07 21.81 20.23
C VAL A 20 -6.92 22.08 18.99
N THR A 21 -8.21 21.79 19.11
CA THR A 21 -9.30 22.04 18.17
C THR A 21 -9.66 23.52 18.11
N VAL A 22 -9.93 24.07 16.92
CA VAL A 22 -10.70 25.32 16.76
C VAL A 22 -11.64 25.19 15.55
N VAL A 23 -12.94 25.32 15.83
CA VAL A 23 -14.05 25.54 14.89
C VAL A 23 -14.27 27.04 14.75
N VAL A 24 -14.29 27.61 13.53
CA VAL A 24 -15.02 28.85 13.21
C VAL A 24 -15.52 28.81 11.76
N ALA A 25 -16.73 29.36 11.60
CA ALA A 25 -17.64 29.30 10.46
C ALA A 25 -17.48 30.40 9.39
N ALA A 26 -18.08 30.11 8.22
CA ALA A 26 -18.84 30.95 7.29
C ALA A 26 -18.35 32.37 6.90
N GLY A 27 -18.31 32.62 5.58
CA GLY A 27 -18.35 34.00 5.09
C GLY A 27 -18.14 34.22 3.58
N ALA A 28 -19.26 34.43 2.88
CA ALA A 28 -19.47 35.37 1.77
C ALA A 28 -18.93 35.10 0.35
N MET A 29 -19.88 35.13 -0.58
CA MET A 29 -19.79 35.16 -2.03
C MET A 29 -19.31 36.52 -2.56
N THR A 30 -18.45 36.56 -3.57
CA THR A 30 -18.38 37.70 -4.50
C THR A 30 -17.83 37.34 -5.88
N GLY A 31 -18.67 37.51 -6.91
CA GLY A 31 -18.33 38.07 -8.24
C GLY A 31 -17.40 37.30 -9.18
N ALA A 32 -17.96 36.46 -10.05
CA ALA A 32 -17.26 35.99 -11.25
C ALA A 32 -17.45 36.98 -12.41
N VAL A 33 -16.35 37.55 -12.90
CA VAL A 33 -16.27 38.29 -14.17
C VAL A 33 -16.25 37.27 -15.31
N LEU A 34 -17.21 37.34 -16.23
CA LEU A 34 -17.23 36.54 -17.46
C LEU A 34 -16.21 37.09 -18.45
N VAL A 35 -15.00 36.52 -18.48
CA VAL A 35 -14.06 36.69 -19.60
C VAL A 35 -14.39 35.65 -20.65
N HIS A 36 -14.93 36.09 -21.79
CA HIS A 36 -15.09 35.25 -22.98
C HIS A 36 -13.73 35.03 -23.64
N SER A 37 -13.04 33.96 -23.24
CA SER A 37 -11.87 33.45 -23.95
C SER A 37 -12.33 32.44 -25.00
N THR A 38 -12.08 32.74 -26.27
CA THR A 38 -12.24 31.79 -27.37
C THR A 38 -11.39 30.54 -27.13
N PRO A 39 -11.95 29.32 -27.16
CA PRO A 39 -11.16 28.12 -26.93
C PRO A 39 -10.23 27.88 -28.11
N ALA A 40 -8.93 27.83 -27.82
CA ALA A 40 -7.97 27.22 -28.73
C ALA A 40 -8.31 25.73 -28.86
N VAL A 41 -8.40 25.25 -30.10
CA VAL A 41 -8.61 23.84 -30.42
C VAL A 41 -7.37 23.07 -29.96
N ALA A 42 -7.41 22.56 -28.73
CA ALA A 42 -6.41 21.63 -28.23
C ALA A 42 -6.65 20.29 -28.92
N ALA A 43 -5.65 19.82 -29.66
CA ALA A 43 -5.60 18.47 -30.19
C ALA A 43 -5.70 17.49 -29.02
N GLY A 44 -6.87 16.86 -28.89
CA GLY A 44 -7.18 15.88 -27.85
C GLY A 44 -6.26 14.69 -27.98
N HIS A 45 -5.21 14.65 -27.16
CA HIS A 45 -4.64 13.38 -26.75
C HIS A 45 -5.69 12.74 -25.86
N SER A 46 -6.46 11.80 -26.41
CA SER A 46 -7.33 10.94 -25.63
C SER A 46 -6.44 10.16 -24.68
N THR A 47 -6.28 10.67 -23.46
CA THR A 47 -5.76 9.91 -22.34
C THR A 47 -6.80 8.84 -22.06
N GLU A 48 -6.60 7.65 -22.61
CA GLU A 48 -7.40 6.48 -22.29
C GLU A 48 -7.40 6.33 -20.77
N ALA A 49 -8.58 6.31 -20.17
CA ALA A 49 -8.69 6.26 -18.71
C ALA A 49 -8.11 4.93 -18.25
N THR A 50 -7.02 4.98 -17.48
CA THR A 50 -6.45 3.78 -16.86
C THR A 50 -7.54 3.09 -16.03
N PRO A 51 -7.78 1.78 -16.22
CA PRO A 51 -8.78 1.06 -15.45
C PRO A 51 -8.52 1.17 -13.94
N ASP A 52 -9.59 1.22 -13.16
CA ASP A 52 -9.51 1.16 -11.69
C ASP A 52 -8.81 -0.14 -11.27
N PRO A 53 -7.73 -0.08 -10.45
CA PRO A 53 -7.02 -1.26 -9.96
C PRO A 53 -7.92 -2.33 -9.32
N SER A 54 -9.02 -1.93 -8.67
CA SER A 54 -9.98 -2.87 -8.08
C SER A 54 -10.71 -3.71 -9.14
N VAL A 55 -11.03 -3.11 -10.29
CA VAL A 55 -11.65 -3.80 -11.43
C VAL A 55 -10.67 -4.78 -12.06
N LEU A 56 -9.40 -4.40 -12.18
CA LEU A 56 -8.33 -5.29 -12.64
C LEU A 56 -8.17 -6.49 -11.69
N ALA A 57 -8.14 -6.25 -10.39
CA ALA A 57 -8.07 -7.31 -9.37
C ALA A 57 -9.26 -8.26 -9.43
N GLN A 58 -10.48 -7.74 -9.60
CA GLN A 58 -11.69 -8.56 -9.78
C GLN A 58 -11.65 -9.40 -11.06
N GLY A 59 -11.15 -8.83 -12.15
CA GLY A 59 -10.93 -9.54 -13.41
C GLY A 59 -9.94 -10.69 -13.24
N GLU A 60 -8.83 -10.44 -12.55
CA GLU A 60 -7.81 -11.45 -12.28
C GLU A 60 -8.31 -12.56 -11.35
N ALA A 61 -9.03 -12.22 -10.27
CA ALA A 61 -9.66 -13.20 -9.39
C ALA A 61 -10.63 -14.10 -10.16
N SER A 62 -11.43 -13.52 -11.06
CA SER A 62 -12.35 -14.26 -11.92
C SER A 62 -11.61 -15.14 -12.92
N ARG A 63 -10.51 -14.64 -13.49
CA ARG A 63 -9.64 -15.40 -14.41
C ARG A 63 -9.06 -16.63 -13.71
N LEU A 64 -8.52 -16.48 -12.51
CA LEU A 64 -7.94 -17.57 -11.71
C LEU A 64 -8.98 -18.68 -11.45
N LEU A 65 -10.21 -18.31 -11.07
CA LEU A 65 -11.29 -19.29 -10.88
C LEU A 65 -11.76 -19.94 -12.18
N ALA A 66 -11.63 -19.26 -13.31
CA ALA A 66 -12.02 -19.79 -14.63
C ALA A 66 -10.98 -20.75 -15.21
N ILE A 67 -9.70 -20.53 -14.94
CA ILE A 67 -8.63 -21.42 -15.39
C ILE A 67 -8.38 -22.60 -14.45
N PHE A 68 -8.89 -22.54 -13.21
CA PHE A 68 -8.73 -23.61 -12.24
C PHE A 68 -9.17 -24.97 -12.79
N VAL A 69 -8.25 -25.92 -12.80
CA VAL A 69 -8.46 -27.31 -13.22
C VAL A 69 -8.76 -28.14 -11.97
N PRO A 70 -10.02 -28.57 -11.75
CA PRO A 70 -10.35 -29.42 -10.61
C PRO A 70 -9.96 -30.89 -10.86
N PRO A 71 -9.97 -31.75 -9.83
CA PRO A 71 -9.77 -33.18 -10.02
C PRO A 71 -10.70 -33.79 -11.08
N PRO A 72 -10.26 -34.82 -11.83
CA PRO A 72 -11.05 -35.44 -12.89
C PRO A 72 -12.44 -35.88 -12.40
N GLY A 73 -13.48 -35.54 -13.18
CA GLY A 73 -14.86 -35.84 -12.85
C GLY A 73 -15.47 -34.92 -11.79
N ALA A 74 -14.80 -33.84 -11.40
CA ALA A 74 -15.39 -32.81 -10.57
C ALA A 74 -16.36 -31.92 -11.35
N ASP A 75 -17.50 -31.61 -10.74
CA ASP A 75 -18.53 -30.74 -11.29
C ASP A 75 -18.50 -29.38 -10.59
N ARG A 76 -18.47 -28.29 -11.37
CA ARG A 76 -18.59 -26.94 -10.83
C ARG A 76 -20.02 -26.70 -10.33
N LEU A 77 -20.13 -26.15 -9.14
CA LEU A 77 -21.40 -25.85 -8.49
C LEU A 77 -21.77 -24.38 -8.69
N SER A 78 -23.07 -24.07 -8.65
CA SER A 78 -23.57 -22.69 -8.75
C SER A 78 -23.32 -21.86 -7.48
N GLY A 79 -22.90 -22.49 -6.39
CA GLY A 79 -22.64 -21.85 -5.09
C GLY A 79 -22.27 -22.88 -4.02
N ALA A 80 -22.12 -22.40 -2.79
CA ALA A 80 -21.78 -23.24 -1.64
C ALA A 80 -22.90 -24.28 -1.36
N PRO A 81 -22.56 -25.57 -1.24
CA PRO A 81 -23.50 -26.58 -0.77
C PRO A 81 -24.05 -26.30 0.63
N SER A 82 -25.28 -26.73 0.88
CA SER A 82 -25.84 -26.74 2.23
C SER A 82 -25.16 -27.80 3.12
N GLY A 83 -25.14 -27.54 4.43
CA GLY A 83 -24.61 -28.50 5.42
C GLY A 83 -23.08 -28.53 5.54
N LEU A 84 -22.37 -27.58 4.91
CA LEU A 84 -20.95 -27.36 5.18
C LEU A 84 -20.73 -26.76 6.58
N PRO A 85 -19.58 -27.01 7.21
CA PRO A 85 -19.27 -26.40 8.49
C PRO A 85 -19.19 -24.87 8.37
N PRO A 86 -19.42 -24.11 9.45
CA PRO A 86 -19.29 -22.65 9.42
C PRO A 86 -17.90 -22.15 8.96
N SER A 87 -16.86 -22.96 9.14
CA SER A 87 -15.50 -22.70 8.64
C SER A 87 -15.36 -22.81 7.11
N ALA A 88 -16.41 -23.25 6.41
CA ALA A 88 -16.46 -23.30 4.95
C ALA A 88 -17.05 -22.01 4.34
N VAL A 89 -17.51 -21.07 5.15
CA VAL A 89 -17.90 -19.75 4.65
C VAL A 89 -16.66 -19.09 4.07
N PRO A 90 -16.69 -18.62 2.80
CA PRO A 90 -15.59 -17.88 2.23
C PRO A 90 -15.22 -16.72 3.14
N ALA A 91 -13.94 -16.56 3.45
CA ALA A 91 -13.50 -15.35 4.12
C ALA A 91 -13.79 -14.18 3.15
N ASP A 92 -14.46 -13.14 3.65
CA ASP A 92 -14.47 -11.85 2.96
C ASP A 92 -13.02 -11.36 2.81
N ALA A 93 -12.81 -10.38 1.94
CA ALA A 93 -11.50 -9.75 1.79
C ALA A 93 -10.92 -9.39 3.17
N ALA A 94 -9.84 -10.08 3.55
CA ALA A 94 -9.27 -9.99 4.89
C ALA A 94 -8.53 -8.66 5.10
N MET A 95 -8.18 -7.99 4.01
CA MET A 95 -7.41 -6.75 4.03
C MET A 95 -8.08 -5.65 3.19
N PRO A 96 -7.87 -4.37 3.55
CA PRO A 96 -8.16 -3.27 2.65
C PRO A 96 -7.38 -3.46 1.33
N TYR A 97 -8.02 -3.15 0.20
CA TYR A 97 -7.43 -3.30 -1.15
C TYR A 97 -7.15 -4.74 -1.58
N GLN A 98 -8.02 -5.65 -1.15
CA GLN A 98 -8.07 -7.02 -1.62
C GLN A 98 -9.44 -7.30 -2.21
N VAL A 99 -9.45 -8.04 -3.31
CA VAL A 99 -10.66 -8.66 -3.85
C VAL A 99 -10.60 -10.14 -3.56
N ALA A 100 -11.66 -10.67 -2.96
CA ALA A 100 -11.85 -12.10 -2.75
C ALA A 100 -12.99 -12.59 -3.65
N SER A 101 -12.82 -13.75 -4.27
CA SER A 101 -13.86 -14.43 -5.03
C SER A 101 -13.76 -15.92 -4.81
N THR A 102 -14.90 -16.61 -4.74
CA THR A 102 -14.93 -18.05 -4.45
C THR A 102 -15.82 -18.79 -5.43
N ALA A 103 -15.35 -19.96 -5.87
CA ALA A 103 -16.14 -20.91 -6.61
C ALA A 103 -16.06 -22.30 -5.95
N TRP A 104 -17.02 -23.15 -6.29
CA TRP A 104 -17.24 -24.42 -5.62
C TRP A 104 -17.27 -25.57 -6.62
N TRP A 105 -16.71 -26.72 -6.23
CA TRP A 105 -16.74 -27.95 -7.01
C TRP A 105 -17.14 -29.13 -6.14
N ARG A 106 -17.89 -30.08 -6.70
CA ARG A 106 -18.09 -31.40 -6.11
C ARG A 106 -17.17 -32.38 -6.83
N THR A 107 -16.37 -33.13 -6.09
CA THR A 107 -15.45 -34.12 -6.66
C THR A 107 -15.99 -35.53 -6.49
N THR A 108 -15.49 -36.45 -7.30
CA THR A 108 -15.72 -37.90 -7.16
C THR A 108 -14.79 -38.55 -6.11
N GLN A 109 -13.75 -37.82 -5.69
CA GLN A 109 -12.85 -38.28 -4.64
C GLN A 109 -13.56 -38.26 -3.29
N THR A 110 -13.47 -39.37 -2.56
CA THR A 110 -14.12 -39.54 -1.26
C THR A 110 -13.28 -39.03 -0.09
N SER A 111 -12.00 -38.73 -0.35
CA SER A 111 -11.03 -38.23 0.63
C SER A 111 -10.67 -36.78 0.32
N ALA A 112 -10.83 -35.89 1.31
CA ALA A 112 -10.40 -34.51 1.22
C ALA A 112 -8.88 -34.37 1.01
N ALA A 113 -8.10 -35.28 1.62
CA ALA A 113 -6.65 -35.30 1.47
C ALA A 113 -6.23 -35.68 0.04
N ASP A 114 -6.90 -36.66 -0.57
CA ASP A 114 -6.58 -37.12 -1.93
C ASP A 114 -6.91 -36.03 -2.96
N ALA A 115 -7.98 -35.27 -2.71
CA ALA A 115 -8.34 -34.12 -3.54
C ALA A 115 -7.31 -33.00 -3.47
N ILE A 116 -6.84 -32.66 -2.27
CA ILE A 116 -5.79 -31.66 -2.11
C ILE A 116 -4.43 -32.14 -2.64
N SER A 117 -4.11 -33.42 -2.49
CA SER A 117 -2.89 -34.00 -3.06
C SER A 117 -2.89 -33.88 -4.59
N TRP A 118 -4.02 -34.23 -5.24
CA TRP A 118 -4.15 -34.07 -6.69
C TRP A 118 -3.99 -32.61 -7.11
N VAL A 119 -4.63 -31.67 -6.41
CA VAL A 119 -4.51 -30.24 -6.68
C VAL A 119 -3.05 -29.76 -6.52
N GLY A 120 -2.34 -30.25 -5.50
CA GLY A 120 -0.92 -29.93 -5.29
C GLY A 120 0.01 -30.44 -6.39
N GLU A 121 -0.33 -31.56 -7.03
CA GLU A 121 0.42 -32.11 -8.16
C GLU A 121 0.11 -31.40 -9.49
N HIS A 122 -0.99 -30.64 -9.55
CA HIS A 122 -1.47 -29.94 -10.75
C HIS A 122 -1.64 -28.43 -10.48
N PRO A 123 -0.57 -27.71 -10.10
CA PRO A 123 -0.66 -26.27 -9.87
C PRO A 123 -0.99 -25.51 -11.15
N GLU A 124 -1.78 -24.46 -11.03
CA GLU A 124 -2.05 -23.56 -12.14
C GLU A 124 -0.78 -22.86 -12.62
N GLN A 125 -0.70 -22.60 -13.93
CA GLN A 125 0.46 -21.97 -14.52
C GLN A 125 0.73 -20.58 -13.90
N GLY A 126 1.97 -20.37 -13.44
CA GLY A 126 2.39 -19.12 -12.81
C GLY A 126 2.10 -19.02 -11.32
N LEU A 127 1.49 -20.05 -10.72
CA LEU A 127 1.33 -20.17 -9.28
C LEU A 127 2.32 -21.19 -8.69
N THR A 128 2.75 -20.93 -7.47
CA THR A 128 3.65 -21.80 -6.69
C THR A 128 2.98 -22.17 -5.38
N ALA A 129 3.04 -23.44 -5.00
CA ALA A 129 2.51 -23.87 -3.70
C ALA A 129 3.29 -23.18 -2.57
N VAL A 130 2.57 -22.50 -1.68
CA VAL A 130 3.10 -22.03 -0.41
C VAL A 130 3.06 -23.22 0.54
N ALA A 131 4.09 -23.38 1.37
CA ALA A 131 4.15 -24.48 2.34
C ALA A 131 2.82 -24.61 3.09
N PRO A 132 2.27 -25.82 3.30
CA PRO A 132 0.98 -26.00 3.92
C PRO A 132 0.96 -25.32 5.30
N GLY A 133 0.13 -24.30 5.46
CA GLY A 133 -0.23 -23.81 6.78
C GLY A 133 -1.20 -24.81 7.39
N ALA A 134 -0.79 -25.58 8.39
CA ALA A 134 -1.73 -26.42 9.14
C ALA A 134 -2.71 -25.49 9.88
N GLN A 135 -3.96 -25.41 9.41
CA GLN A 135 -5.01 -24.78 10.21
C GLN A 135 -5.34 -25.71 11.39
N ALA A 136 -4.98 -25.29 12.60
CA ALA A 136 -5.37 -25.96 13.82
C ALA A 136 -6.85 -25.64 14.11
N GLY A 137 -7.75 -26.50 13.65
CA GLY A 137 -9.18 -26.44 13.96
C GLY A 137 -9.82 -27.81 13.80
N SER A 138 -10.64 -28.21 14.77
CA SER A 138 -11.31 -29.51 14.76
C SER A 138 -12.38 -29.58 13.66
N GLY A 139 -12.03 -30.17 12.49
CA GLY A 139 -13.01 -30.43 11.42
C GLY A 139 -12.45 -30.72 10.03
N VAL A 140 -11.35 -31.49 9.93
CA VAL A 140 -10.83 -32.24 8.74
C VAL A 140 -10.96 -31.55 7.37
N ALA A 141 -10.76 -30.23 7.30
CA ALA A 141 -10.53 -29.57 6.03
C ALA A 141 -9.05 -29.72 5.68
N SER A 142 -8.76 -30.30 4.51
CA SER A 142 -7.42 -30.23 3.94
C SER A 142 -7.36 -28.99 3.07
N SER A 143 -6.30 -28.20 3.16
CA SER A 143 -6.12 -27.03 2.32
C SER A 143 -4.72 -26.97 1.73
N ILE A 144 -4.64 -26.33 0.57
CA ILE A 144 -3.40 -25.91 -0.06
C ILE A 144 -3.57 -24.49 -0.57
N THR A 145 -2.52 -23.69 -0.42
CA THR A 145 -2.50 -22.31 -0.89
C THR A 145 -1.39 -22.18 -1.92
N PHE A 146 -1.73 -21.56 -3.04
CA PHE A 146 -0.77 -21.17 -4.06
C PHE A 146 -0.62 -19.65 -4.07
N SER A 147 0.58 -19.16 -4.33
CA SER A 147 0.85 -17.75 -4.54
C SER A 147 1.41 -17.50 -5.93
N GLY A 148 1.14 -16.32 -6.47
CA GLY A 148 1.63 -15.90 -7.78
C GLY A 148 1.94 -14.41 -7.81
N THR A 149 2.45 -13.96 -8.95
CA THR A 149 2.69 -12.55 -9.24
C THR A 149 1.96 -12.15 -10.51
N SER A 150 1.48 -10.91 -10.57
CA SER A 150 0.91 -10.35 -11.78
C SER A 150 1.99 -9.63 -12.58
N THR A 151 1.82 -9.57 -13.90
CA THR A 151 2.59 -8.65 -14.75
C THR A 151 2.08 -7.21 -14.65
N ASP A 152 0.86 -7.02 -14.14
CA ASP A 152 0.30 -5.68 -13.90
C ASP A 152 0.85 -5.10 -12.59
N PRO A 153 1.54 -3.94 -12.63
CA PRO A 153 2.15 -3.34 -11.45
C PRO A 153 1.15 -2.86 -10.39
N THR A 154 -0.14 -2.77 -10.72
CA THR A 154 -1.21 -2.42 -9.78
C THR A 154 -1.68 -3.64 -8.97
N ILE A 155 -1.38 -4.87 -9.40
CA ILE A 155 -1.68 -6.10 -8.66
C ILE A 155 -0.42 -6.55 -7.95
N ASN A 156 -0.45 -6.53 -6.62
CA ASN A 156 0.72 -6.79 -5.78
C ASN A 156 0.67 -8.12 -5.04
N GLY A 157 -0.40 -8.90 -5.20
CA GLY A 157 -0.47 -10.24 -4.65
C GLY A 157 -1.57 -11.06 -5.31
N ILE A 158 -1.25 -12.30 -5.64
CA ILE A 158 -2.21 -13.31 -6.08
C ILE A 158 -2.09 -14.50 -5.13
N THR A 159 -3.22 -14.90 -4.55
CA THR A 159 -3.33 -16.11 -3.75
C THR A 159 -4.52 -16.92 -4.25
N LEU A 160 -4.32 -18.24 -4.38
CA LEU A 160 -5.38 -19.19 -4.67
C LEU A 160 -5.39 -20.24 -3.56
N THR A 161 -6.41 -20.23 -2.72
CA THR A 161 -6.57 -21.21 -1.64
C THR A 161 -7.63 -22.23 -2.03
N VAL A 162 -7.24 -23.51 -2.04
CA VAL A 162 -8.15 -24.62 -2.26
C VAL A 162 -8.35 -25.34 -0.95
N THR A 163 -9.60 -25.46 -0.52
CA THR A 163 -9.96 -26.17 0.71
C THR A 163 -10.97 -27.27 0.39
N ALA A 164 -10.66 -28.49 0.79
CA ALA A 164 -11.51 -29.66 0.62
C ALA A 164 -12.26 -29.94 1.91
N TYR A 165 -13.59 -30.08 1.81
CA TYR A 165 -14.49 -30.40 2.91
C TYR A 165 -15.16 -31.75 2.66
N PRO A 166 -15.24 -32.63 3.68
CA PRO A 166 -16.13 -33.78 3.60
C PRO A 166 -17.59 -33.30 3.57
N ALA A 167 -18.39 -33.85 2.67
CA ALA A 167 -19.81 -33.54 2.53
C ALA A 167 -20.69 -34.76 2.83
N VAL A 168 -21.99 -34.50 3.07
CA VAL A 168 -22.98 -35.54 3.31
C VAL A 168 -23.03 -36.51 2.12
N GLY A 169 -23.09 -37.82 2.41
CA GLY A 169 -23.12 -38.87 1.40
C GLY A 169 -21.73 -39.33 0.91
N GLY A 170 -20.65 -38.93 1.59
CA GLY A 170 -19.29 -39.40 1.29
C GLY A 170 -18.61 -38.69 0.12
N ALA A 171 -19.23 -37.64 -0.41
CA ALA A 171 -18.62 -36.77 -1.42
C ALA A 171 -17.64 -35.78 -0.78
N THR A 172 -16.66 -35.30 -1.56
CA THR A 172 -15.79 -34.18 -1.17
C THR A 172 -16.16 -32.94 -1.98
N VAL A 173 -16.24 -31.80 -1.31
CA VAL A 173 -16.49 -30.49 -1.92
C VAL A 173 -15.22 -29.65 -1.82
N LEU A 174 -14.85 -29.01 -2.92
CA LEU A 174 -13.77 -28.01 -2.94
C LEU A 174 -14.36 -26.60 -2.90
N SER A 175 -13.84 -25.79 -2.00
CA SER A 175 -13.90 -24.33 -2.08
C SER A 175 -12.59 -23.84 -2.69
N VAL A 176 -12.67 -23.05 -3.75
CA VAL A 176 -11.50 -22.39 -4.34
C VAL A 176 -11.70 -20.90 -4.19
N ALA A 177 -10.87 -20.29 -3.35
CA ALA A 177 -10.85 -18.86 -3.09
C ALA A 177 -9.68 -18.23 -3.83
N ALA A 178 -9.98 -17.28 -4.73
CA ALA A 178 -9.01 -16.41 -5.36
C ALA A 178 -8.99 -15.07 -4.64
N ASP A 179 -7.83 -14.71 -4.13
CA ASP A 179 -7.55 -13.52 -3.38
C ASP A 179 -6.53 -12.69 -4.15
N VAL A 180 -6.95 -11.52 -4.63
CA VAL A 180 -6.09 -10.62 -5.42
C VAL A 180 -5.96 -9.30 -4.69
N ALA A 181 -4.74 -9.04 -4.21
CA ALA A 181 -4.38 -7.76 -3.61
C ALA A 181 -3.98 -6.77 -4.71
N TYR A 182 -4.42 -5.53 -4.55
CA TYR A 182 -4.09 -4.44 -5.46
C TYR A 182 -3.62 -3.20 -4.72
N ARG A 183 -2.90 -2.35 -5.45
CA ARG A 183 -2.47 -1.03 -5.00
C ARG A 183 -3.47 0.00 -5.49
N PRO A 184 -4.28 0.61 -4.60
CA PRO A 184 -5.20 1.65 -5.01
C PRO A 184 -4.40 2.85 -5.55
N ALA A 185 -4.98 3.54 -6.54
CA ALA A 185 -4.43 4.82 -6.97
C ALA A 185 -4.47 5.82 -5.79
N ARG A 186 -3.43 6.67 -5.71
CA ARG A 186 -3.43 7.78 -4.76
C ARG A 186 -4.32 8.89 -5.33
N PRO A 187 -5.45 9.23 -4.68
CA PRO A 187 -6.30 10.32 -5.16
C PRO A 187 -5.55 11.65 -5.10
N SER A 188 -5.92 12.60 -5.95
CA SER A 188 -5.27 13.91 -6.00
C SER A 188 -5.41 14.72 -4.70
N THR A 189 -6.41 14.39 -3.87
CA THR A 189 -6.57 14.98 -2.53
C THR A 189 -5.49 14.56 -1.56
N GLU A 190 -4.85 13.41 -1.78
CA GLU A 190 -3.71 12.94 -0.99
C GLU A 190 -2.38 13.51 -1.50
N ALA A 191 -2.34 14.28 -2.61
CA ALA A 191 -1.10 14.82 -3.16
C ALA A 191 -0.58 16.00 -2.32
N LEU A 192 0.76 16.12 -2.22
CA LEU A 192 1.38 17.26 -1.56
C LEU A 192 0.96 18.57 -2.23
N PRO A 193 0.50 19.57 -1.46
CA PRO A 193 0.25 20.90 -1.99
C PRO A 193 1.57 21.60 -2.34
N PRO A 194 1.59 22.50 -3.34
CA PRO A 194 2.80 23.22 -3.72
C PRO A 194 3.36 24.06 -2.56
N ALA A 195 4.63 23.86 -2.23
CA ALA A 195 5.33 24.59 -1.18
C ALA A 195 6.28 25.67 -1.73
N THR A 196 6.54 26.68 -0.91
CA THR A 196 7.52 27.74 -1.21
C THR A 196 8.84 27.54 -0.47
N GLN A 197 8.84 26.68 0.55
CA GLN A 197 10.01 26.33 1.33
C GLN A 197 9.91 24.88 1.78
N LEU A 198 11.06 24.20 1.82
CA LEU A 198 11.18 22.83 2.31
C LEU A 198 12.33 22.75 3.31
N ILE A 199 12.06 22.19 4.49
CA ILE A 199 13.08 21.88 5.49
C ILE A 199 13.28 20.37 5.51
N VAL A 200 14.52 19.91 5.36
CA VAL A 200 14.89 18.49 5.35
C VAL A 200 15.82 18.21 6.52
N VAL A 201 15.41 17.30 7.39
CA VAL A 201 16.17 16.89 8.57
C VAL A 201 16.54 15.41 8.40
N PRO A 202 17.83 15.08 8.16
CA PRO A 202 18.25 13.69 8.09
C PRO A 202 18.20 13.02 9.46
N THR A 203 17.74 11.77 9.50
CA THR A 203 17.81 10.92 10.69
C THR A 203 18.76 9.76 10.42
N PHE A 204 19.69 9.51 11.34
CA PHE A 204 20.68 8.44 11.20
C PHE A 204 20.31 7.27 12.11
N GLY A 205 20.64 6.06 11.67
CA GLY A 205 20.24 4.84 12.37
C GLY A 205 20.84 4.75 13.78
N LEU A 206 20.21 3.92 14.63
CA LEU A 206 20.70 3.61 15.97
C LEU A 206 22.20 3.26 15.94
N ASN A 207 22.96 3.83 16.88
CA ASN A 207 24.42 3.72 17.01
C ASN A 207 25.27 4.37 15.90
N SER A 208 24.65 5.06 14.94
CA SER A 208 25.41 5.87 13.98
C SER A 208 26.10 7.03 14.70
N LYS A 209 27.37 7.28 14.33
CA LYS A 209 28.12 8.48 14.74
C LYS A 209 27.96 9.62 13.74
N GLN A 210 27.24 9.38 12.64
CA GLN A 210 27.03 10.40 11.63
C GLN A 210 26.01 11.42 12.12
N SER A 211 26.27 12.67 11.78
CA SER A 211 25.32 13.76 11.89
C SER A 211 25.45 14.65 10.66
N ALA A 212 24.38 15.37 10.34
CA ALA A 212 24.36 16.36 9.28
C ALA A 212 23.41 17.49 9.69
N PRO A 213 23.70 18.74 9.27
CA PRO A 213 22.78 19.85 9.51
C PRO A 213 21.47 19.65 8.73
N GLU A 214 20.41 20.30 9.21
CA GLU A 214 19.19 20.46 8.41
C GLU A 214 19.49 21.25 7.13
N VAL A 215 18.77 20.91 6.05
CA VAL A 215 18.84 21.60 4.77
C VAL A 215 17.55 22.38 4.57
N THR A 216 17.66 23.65 4.25
CA THR A 216 16.53 24.47 3.83
C THR A 216 16.62 24.72 2.33
N VAL A 217 15.55 24.35 1.62
CA VAL A 217 15.41 24.55 0.18
C VAL A 217 14.34 25.61 -0.06
N THR A 218 14.66 26.59 -0.89
CA THR A 218 13.74 27.66 -1.32
C THR A 218 13.60 27.73 -2.83
N ASP A 219 14.36 26.93 -3.58
CA ASP A 219 14.21 26.80 -5.02
C ASP A 219 12.95 25.99 -5.33
N VAL A 220 11.96 26.64 -5.95
CA VAL A 220 10.64 26.05 -6.23
C VAL A 220 10.75 24.88 -7.22
N ALA A 221 11.74 24.87 -8.12
CA ALA A 221 11.96 23.77 -9.04
C ALA A 221 12.60 22.55 -8.35
N GLU A 222 13.45 22.75 -7.34
CA GLU A 222 13.93 21.67 -6.47
C GLU A 222 12.81 21.10 -5.61
N ILE A 223 12.03 21.96 -4.96
CA ILE A 223 10.88 21.57 -4.13
C ILE A 223 9.90 20.75 -4.98
N GLY A 224 9.51 21.26 -6.16
CA GLY A 224 8.59 20.56 -7.06
C GLY A 224 9.11 19.19 -7.54
N ARG A 225 10.43 19.02 -7.72
CA ARG A 225 11.03 17.71 -8.02
C ARG A 225 10.91 16.75 -6.84
N ILE A 226 11.08 17.23 -5.61
CA ILE A 226 10.93 16.42 -4.39
C ILE A 226 9.45 16.07 -4.16
N GLU A 227 8.53 17.02 -4.35
CA GLU A 227 7.09 16.77 -4.31
C GLU A 227 6.69 15.69 -5.32
N ALA A 228 7.22 15.74 -6.54
CA ALA A 228 6.97 14.73 -7.56
C ALA A 228 7.47 13.33 -7.14
N VAL A 229 8.61 13.24 -6.45
CA VAL A 229 9.11 11.96 -5.90
C VAL A 229 8.10 11.40 -4.90
N ILE A 230 7.63 12.19 -3.95
CA ILE A 230 6.68 11.73 -2.92
C ILE A 230 5.29 11.45 -3.53
N ASN A 231 4.82 12.30 -4.44
CA ASN A 231 3.53 12.15 -5.11
C ASN A 231 3.48 10.94 -6.05
N GLY A 232 4.64 10.53 -6.60
CA GLY A 232 4.77 9.33 -7.42
C GLY A 232 4.83 8.00 -6.64
N LEU A 233 4.87 8.04 -5.30
CA LEU A 233 4.89 6.81 -4.49
C LEU A 233 3.49 6.16 -4.44
N SER A 234 3.47 4.82 -4.56
CA SER A 234 2.26 4.02 -4.34
C SER A 234 1.97 3.87 -2.85
N LYS A 235 0.71 3.61 -2.49
CA LYS A 235 0.36 3.17 -1.13
C LYS A 235 1.17 1.94 -0.76
N ALA A 236 1.56 1.85 0.51
CA ALA A 236 2.23 0.69 1.04
C ALA A 236 1.30 -0.51 1.00
N GLU A 237 1.88 -1.68 0.81
CA GLU A 237 1.15 -2.93 0.89
C GLU A 237 0.59 -3.10 2.29
N THR A 238 -0.68 -3.49 2.37
CA THR A 238 -1.35 -3.78 3.62
C THR A 238 -1.16 -5.26 3.95
N GLY A 239 -0.85 -5.59 5.20
CA GLY A 239 -0.68 -6.96 5.67
C GLY A 239 0.58 -7.20 6.50
N GLY A 240 0.74 -8.43 6.97
CA GLY A 240 1.92 -8.86 7.71
C GLY A 240 3.12 -9.04 6.79
N ILE A 241 3.92 -7.99 6.62
CA ILE A 241 5.16 -8.05 5.84
C ILE A 241 6.33 -8.24 6.80
N SER A 242 7.18 -9.22 6.52
CA SER A 242 8.45 -9.37 7.24
C SER A 242 9.42 -8.29 6.76
N CYS A 243 9.44 -7.16 7.48
CA CYS A 243 10.39 -6.10 7.24
C CYS A 243 11.77 -6.50 7.80
N PRO A 244 12.88 -6.10 7.15
CA PRO A 244 14.18 -6.04 7.82
C PRO A 244 14.09 -5.21 9.10
N MET A 245 15.06 -5.38 10.01
CA MET A 245 15.16 -4.54 11.20
C MET A 245 15.21 -3.06 10.81
N ASP A 246 14.33 -2.26 11.42
CA ASP A 246 14.34 -0.80 11.27
C ASP A 246 15.22 -0.20 12.36
N ASN A 247 16.22 0.59 11.97
CA ASN A 247 17.11 1.28 12.88
C ASN A 247 16.83 2.79 12.96
N GLY A 248 15.78 3.28 12.29
CA GLY A 248 15.37 4.69 12.32
C GLY A 248 16.11 5.63 11.36
N ALA A 249 16.92 5.11 10.44
CA ALA A 249 17.57 5.94 9.43
C ALA A 249 16.56 6.43 8.38
N GLY A 250 16.68 7.68 7.96
CA GLY A 250 15.70 8.32 7.08
C GLY A 250 15.84 9.84 6.98
N MET A 251 14.72 10.51 6.73
CA MET A 251 14.61 11.96 6.73
C MET A 251 13.20 12.42 7.07
N ALA A 252 13.09 13.53 7.78
CA ALA A 252 11.85 14.28 7.93
C ALA A 252 11.87 15.48 6.98
N LEU A 253 10.77 15.73 6.30
CA LEU A 253 10.58 16.84 5.39
C LEU A 253 9.39 17.66 5.87
N VAL A 254 9.56 18.97 5.94
CA VAL A 254 8.50 19.91 6.30
C VAL A 254 8.30 20.86 5.13
N PHE A 255 7.13 20.79 4.50
CA PHE A 255 6.73 21.60 3.37
C PHE A 255 5.96 22.83 3.89
N GLU A 256 6.48 24.02 3.62
CA GLU A 256 5.93 25.29 4.09
C GLU A 256 5.46 26.17 2.93
N GLY A 257 4.28 26.77 3.11
CA GLY A 257 3.72 27.77 2.21
C GLY A 257 4.10 29.19 2.62
N ALA A 258 3.32 30.15 2.12
CA ALA A 258 3.47 31.54 2.50
C ALA A 258 3.40 31.72 4.03
N GLN A 259 4.17 32.67 4.55
CA GLN A 259 4.21 33.00 5.98
C GLN A 259 4.68 31.85 6.90
N ASN A 260 5.42 30.87 6.34
CA ASN A 260 5.91 29.69 7.05
C ASN A 260 4.78 28.82 7.63
N ALA A 261 3.64 28.77 6.95
CA ALA A 261 2.55 27.86 7.31
C ALA A 261 2.92 26.43 6.86
N THR A 262 2.98 25.47 7.79
CA THR A 262 3.18 24.06 7.47
C THR A 262 2.00 23.54 6.66
N LEU A 263 2.27 23.09 5.44
CA LEU A 263 1.28 22.50 4.54
C LEU A 263 1.27 20.97 4.66
N ALA A 264 2.46 20.38 4.79
CA ALA A 264 2.63 18.95 4.93
C ALA A 264 3.92 18.58 5.68
N ASP A 265 3.86 17.47 6.39
CA ASP A 265 5.01 16.79 6.99
C ASP A 265 5.18 15.42 6.33
N VAL A 266 6.40 15.05 6.00
CA VAL A 266 6.72 13.74 5.41
C VAL A 266 7.87 13.10 6.16
N VAL A 267 7.68 11.86 6.60
CA VAL A 267 8.74 11.05 7.21
C VAL A 267 9.07 9.91 6.26
N VAL A 268 10.30 9.89 5.75
CA VAL A 268 10.80 8.89 4.81
C VAL A 268 11.74 7.95 5.57
N SER A 269 11.34 6.70 5.76
CA SER A 269 12.22 5.66 6.31
C SER A 269 13.10 5.09 5.20
N ALA A 270 14.42 5.11 5.42
CA ALA A 270 15.42 4.48 4.54
C ALA A 270 15.73 3.03 4.95
N THR A 271 15.25 2.60 6.11
CA THR A 271 15.41 1.24 6.67
C THR A 271 14.06 0.56 6.89
N GLY A 272 14.06 -0.64 7.47
CA GLY A 272 12.85 -1.43 7.65
C GLY A 272 12.16 -1.76 6.33
N CYS A 273 10.83 -1.61 6.28
CA CYS A 273 10.06 -1.75 5.05
C CYS A 273 10.22 -0.56 4.08
N GLY A 274 10.95 0.49 4.45
CA GLY A 274 11.11 1.68 3.62
C GLY A 274 9.77 2.37 3.39
N ASN A 275 9.04 2.65 4.46
CA ASN A 275 7.75 3.31 4.39
C ASN A 275 7.92 4.84 4.34
N VAL A 276 6.92 5.52 3.80
CA VAL A 276 6.82 6.98 3.83
C VAL A 276 5.50 7.35 4.48
N GLN A 277 5.57 8.08 5.58
CA GLN A 277 4.40 8.64 6.23
C GLN A 277 4.21 10.09 5.78
N VAL A 278 3.01 10.43 5.35
CA VAL A 278 2.64 11.78 4.93
C VAL A 278 1.54 12.30 5.88
N SER A 279 1.63 13.56 6.25
CA SER A 279 0.58 14.32 6.91
C SER A 279 0.32 15.59 6.12
N ILE A 280 -0.92 15.85 5.71
CA ILE A 280 -1.31 17.05 4.95
C ILE A 280 -2.33 17.82 5.77
N SER A 281 -2.06 19.10 6.04
CA SER A 281 -2.93 19.95 6.88
C SER A 281 -3.29 19.33 8.23
N GLY A 282 -2.38 18.53 8.80
CA GLY A 282 -2.56 17.84 10.08
C GLY A 282 -3.29 16.49 10.01
N TYR A 283 -3.67 16.01 8.82
CA TYR A 283 -4.28 14.70 8.62
C TYR A 283 -3.23 13.69 8.14
N THR A 284 -3.10 12.59 8.87
CA THR A 284 -2.23 11.47 8.51
C THR A 284 -2.82 10.68 7.35
N GLU A 285 -2.11 10.62 6.24
CA GLU A 285 -2.49 9.85 5.05
C GLU A 285 -2.11 8.38 5.18
N PRO A 286 -2.69 7.48 4.36
CA PRO A 286 -2.21 6.11 4.27
C PRO A 286 -0.71 6.05 3.97
N THR A 287 0.02 5.20 4.69
CA THR A 287 1.45 5.00 4.50
C THR A 287 1.77 4.63 3.04
N LEU A 288 2.84 5.18 2.49
CA LEU A 288 3.32 4.92 1.14
C LEU A 288 4.54 3.99 1.17
N ALA A 289 4.77 3.25 0.09
CA ALA A 289 5.96 2.42 -0.09
C ALA A 289 7.10 3.17 -0.79
N GLY A 290 8.30 2.60 -0.80
CA GLY A 290 9.42 3.06 -1.62
C GLY A 290 10.29 4.15 -0.98
N GLY A 291 10.26 4.27 0.33
CA GLY A 291 11.04 5.23 1.11
C GLY A 291 12.54 5.16 0.88
N ARG A 292 13.12 3.98 0.64
CA ARG A 292 14.56 3.85 0.33
C ARG A 292 14.91 4.53 -1.01
N GLN A 293 14.12 4.26 -2.04
CA GLN A 293 14.28 4.86 -3.36
C GLN A 293 14.01 6.37 -3.31
N ALA A 294 12.95 6.78 -2.59
CA ALA A 294 12.62 8.18 -2.36
C ALA A 294 13.77 8.93 -1.68
N ALA A 295 14.31 8.39 -0.58
CA ALA A 295 15.44 8.97 0.14
C ALA A 295 16.67 9.13 -0.77
N ALA A 296 17.00 8.13 -1.60
CA ALA A 296 18.12 8.21 -2.54
C ALA A 296 17.91 9.28 -3.63
N LEU A 297 16.69 9.40 -4.17
CA LEU A 297 16.36 10.42 -5.16
C LEU A 297 16.38 11.83 -4.56
N ILE A 298 15.85 12.00 -3.35
CA ILE A 298 15.85 13.29 -2.64
C ILE A 298 17.29 13.73 -2.34
N GLN A 299 18.15 12.84 -1.84
CA GLN A 299 19.57 13.16 -1.63
C GLN A 299 20.26 13.59 -2.92
N ARG A 300 19.96 12.93 -4.05
CA ARG A 300 20.50 13.30 -5.36
C ARG A 300 20.02 14.69 -5.80
N ILE A 301 18.74 15.03 -5.56
CA ILE A 301 18.21 16.37 -5.86
C ILE A 301 18.91 17.43 -5.00
N LEU A 302 19.13 17.14 -3.72
CA LEU A 302 19.77 18.05 -2.76
C LEU A 302 21.31 18.10 -2.90
N GLY A 303 21.92 17.21 -3.68
CA GLY A 303 23.38 17.07 -3.75
C GLY A 303 24.03 16.59 -2.45
N THR A 304 23.28 15.87 -1.60
CA THR A 304 23.77 15.35 -0.31
C THR A 304 24.23 13.89 -0.44
N ASN A 305 25.09 13.47 0.49
CA ASN A 305 25.64 12.10 0.56
C ASN A 305 25.50 11.53 1.98
N TRP A 306 24.29 11.57 2.52
CA TRP A 306 24.01 11.03 3.86
C TRP A 306 23.99 9.50 3.81
N ASP A 307 24.69 8.86 4.74
CA ASP A 307 24.64 7.39 4.82
C ASP A 307 23.42 6.96 5.62
N LEU A 308 22.30 6.88 4.91
CA LEU A 308 21.03 6.41 5.47
C LEU A 308 20.89 4.89 5.37
N SER A 309 21.93 4.18 4.94
CA SER A 309 21.91 2.75 4.63
C SER A 309 22.56 1.86 5.69
N GLN A 310 23.31 2.45 6.63
CA GLN A 310 24.09 1.70 7.61
C GLN A 310 23.21 0.77 8.43
N VAL A 311 23.38 -0.54 8.21
CA VAL A 311 22.94 -1.58 9.14
C VAL A 311 23.96 -1.60 10.28
N PRO A 312 23.55 -1.67 11.56
CA PRO A 312 24.51 -1.74 12.66
C PRO A 312 25.47 -2.92 12.44
N THR A 313 26.77 -2.64 12.33
CA THR A 313 27.79 -3.68 12.43
C THR A 313 27.80 -4.14 13.88
N SER A 314 27.49 -5.43 14.10
CA SER A 314 27.55 -6.07 15.43
C SER A 314 28.98 -6.21 15.93
#